data_AF-A0A328EHM4-F1
#
_entry.id   AF-A0A328EHM4-F1
#
_cell.length_a   1.000
_cell.length_b   1.000
_cell.length_c   1.000
_cell.angle_alpha   90.00
_cell.angle_beta   90.00
_cell.angle_gamma   90.00
#
_symmetry.space_group_name_H-M   'P 1'
#
loop_
_entity.id
_entity.type
_entity.pdbx_description
1 polymer ?
#
loop_
_entity_poly.entity_id
_entity_poly.type
_entity_poly.pdbx_seq_one_letter_code
_entity_poly.pdbx_strand_id
1 'polypeptide(L)'
;MINYIKENFKDKIDTRKIENIFTKEDLKRYIENREKFLESSKKDKIKEKNQKIGNILVENARKAEELDKNKRKVLKFLKEIGFDLVPQEATDSAINMINSSEHFRKMLGLTGEINITEGKLGAYKEEKRLTLNDQRTFIKLFNKMLTGREDLPNAIDSNGEIRFFSSAADLDKGLAFSGEKKNRIAFLLGSNPKGTIFRNLGLLNK
;
A
#
# COMPACT_ATOMS: atom_id res chain seq x y z
N MET A 1 -14.35 -62.50 28.61
CA MET A 1 -13.35 -61.42 28.40
C MET A 1 -13.90 -60.26 27.57
N ILE A 2 -14.46 -60.48 26.38
CA ILE A 2 -15.01 -59.39 25.53
C ILE A 2 -16.23 -58.69 26.15
N ASN A 3 -17.15 -59.44 26.76
CA ASN A 3 -18.28 -58.84 27.50
C ASN A 3 -17.82 -57.96 28.66
N TYR A 4 -16.74 -58.34 29.34
CA TYR A 4 -16.14 -57.54 30.42
C TYR A 4 -15.57 -56.22 29.90
N ILE A 5 -14.97 -56.23 28.69
CA ILE A 5 -14.51 -55.01 28.02
C ILE A 5 -15.72 -54.14 27.65
N LYS A 6 -16.74 -54.68 26.98
CA LYS A 6 -17.93 -53.90 26.58
C LYS A 6 -18.63 -53.25 27.78
N GLU A 7 -18.79 -53.98 28.89
CA GLU A 7 -19.36 -53.45 30.14
C GLU A 7 -18.51 -52.34 30.76
N ASN A 8 -17.17 -52.49 30.84
CA ASN A 8 -16.29 -51.46 31.41
C ASN A 8 -16.22 -50.15 30.59
N PHE A 9 -16.64 -50.20 29.33
CA PHE A 9 -16.57 -49.09 28.39
C PHE A 9 -17.95 -48.54 27.98
N LYS A 10 -19.03 -49.11 28.51
CA LYS A 10 -20.45 -48.85 28.15
C LYS A 10 -20.85 -47.37 28.15
N ASP A 11 -20.20 -46.59 29.02
CA ASP A 11 -20.46 -45.16 29.19
C ASP A 11 -19.25 -44.26 28.85
N LYS A 12 -18.13 -44.87 28.46
CA LYS A 12 -16.87 -44.15 28.13
C LYS A 12 -16.67 -43.98 26.63
N ILE A 13 -17.25 -44.88 25.85
CA ILE A 13 -17.24 -44.86 24.39
C ILE A 13 -18.59 -45.36 23.89
N ASP A 14 -18.95 -44.91 22.69
CA ASP A 14 -20.16 -45.37 22.01
C ASP A 14 -20.05 -46.87 21.67
N THR A 15 -20.65 -47.72 22.51
CA THR A 15 -20.55 -49.18 22.45
C THR A 15 -21.23 -49.79 21.22
N ARG A 16 -22.11 -49.06 20.55
CA ARG A 16 -22.68 -49.42 19.24
C ARG A 16 -21.58 -49.65 18.20
N LYS A 17 -20.42 -48.99 18.35
CA LYS A 17 -19.28 -49.13 17.44
C LYS A 17 -18.49 -50.42 17.61
N ILE A 18 -18.78 -51.21 18.66
CA ILE A 18 -18.10 -52.47 18.98
C ILE A 18 -19.06 -53.64 19.22
N GLU A 19 -20.36 -53.46 18.93
CA GLU A 19 -21.39 -54.50 19.13
C GLU A 19 -21.04 -55.81 18.42
N ASN A 20 -20.45 -55.74 17.23
CA ASN A 20 -20.09 -56.90 16.40
C ASN A 20 -18.72 -57.54 16.73
N ILE A 21 -18.08 -57.14 17.83
CA ILE A 21 -16.81 -57.74 18.27
C ILE A 21 -17.12 -58.90 19.22
N PHE A 22 -16.80 -60.13 18.82
CA PHE A 22 -17.10 -61.34 19.61
C PHE A 22 -15.84 -62.11 20.02
N THR A 23 -14.75 -61.96 19.26
CA THR A 23 -13.46 -62.64 19.47
C THR A 23 -12.30 -61.67 19.67
N LYS A 24 -11.17 -62.17 20.20
CA LYS A 24 -9.94 -61.36 20.35
C LYS A 24 -9.43 -60.86 18.99
N GLU A 25 -9.52 -61.69 17.97
CA GLU A 25 -9.20 -61.36 16.57
C GLU A 25 -10.09 -60.23 16.04
N ASP A 26 -11.39 -60.22 16.34
CA ASP A 26 -12.28 -59.12 15.96
C ASP A 26 -11.85 -57.80 16.61
N LEU A 27 -11.43 -57.85 17.88
CA LEU A 27 -10.96 -56.68 18.62
C LEU A 27 -9.64 -56.16 18.03
N LYS A 28 -8.71 -57.05 17.71
CA LYS A 28 -7.43 -56.70 17.06
C LYS A 28 -7.66 -56.05 15.71
N ARG A 29 -8.53 -56.63 14.87
CA ARG A 29 -8.88 -56.11 13.55
C ARG A 29 -9.58 -54.76 13.63
N TYR A 30 -10.45 -54.56 14.62
CA TYR A 30 -11.09 -53.27 14.87
C TYR A 30 -10.07 -52.19 15.23
N ILE A 31 -9.13 -52.49 16.12
CA ILE A 31 -8.07 -51.54 16.52
C ILE A 31 -7.20 -51.16 15.32
N GLU A 32 -6.70 -52.14 14.56
CA GLU A 32 -5.87 -51.90 13.37
C GLU A 32 -6.60 -51.05 12.30
N ASN A 33 -7.88 -51.34 12.05
CA ASN A 33 -8.69 -50.56 11.11
C ASN A 33 -8.94 -49.14 11.64
N ARG A 34 -9.15 -48.99 12.95
CA ARG A 34 -9.38 -47.68 13.57
C ARG A 34 -8.13 -46.82 13.55
N GLU A 35 -6.95 -47.39 13.80
CA GLU A 35 -5.66 -46.72 13.68
C GLU A 35 -5.45 -46.20 12.25
N LYS A 36 -5.61 -47.08 11.24
CA LYS A 36 -5.50 -46.69 9.82
C LYS A 36 -6.47 -45.56 9.44
N PHE A 37 -7.72 -45.64 9.89
CA PHE A 37 -8.73 -44.60 9.65
C PHE A 37 -8.34 -43.27 10.29
N LEU A 38 -7.92 -43.28 11.56
CA LEU A 38 -7.49 -42.07 12.26
C LEU A 38 -6.26 -41.44 11.61
N GLU A 39 -5.32 -42.26 11.15
CA GLU A 39 -4.12 -41.81 10.47
C GLU A 39 -4.45 -41.20 9.10
N SER A 40 -5.35 -41.81 8.32
CA SER A 40 -5.87 -41.22 7.08
C SER A 40 -6.59 -39.90 7.34
N SER A 41 -7.50 -39.87 8.32
CA SER A 41 -8.25 -38.65 8.67
C SER A 41 -7.35 -37.51 9.12
N LYS A 42 -6.26 -37.80 9.84
CA LYS A 42 -5.22 -36.82 10.17
C LYS A 42 -4.53 -36.31 8.91
N LYS A 43 -4.12 -37.19 7.99
CA LYS A 43 -3.49 -36.81 6.72
C LYS A 43 -4.41 -35.92 5.88
N ASP A 44 -5.68 -36.25 5.80
CA ASP A 44 -6.67 -35.46 5.04
C ASP A 44 -6.87 -34.06 5.65
N LYS A 45 -6.98 -33.96 6.98
CA LYS A 45 -7.06 -32.66 7.68
C LYS A 45 -5.80 -31.82 7.50
N ILE A 46 -4.62 -32.44 7.53
CA ILE A 46 -3.34 -31.76 7.28
C ILE A 46 -3.33 -31.24 5.84
N LYS A 47 -3.74 -32.05 4.86
CA LYS A 47 -3.82 -31.67 3.45
C LYS A 47 -4.76 -30.47 3.25
N GLU A 48 -5.96 -30.52 3.84
CA GLU A 48 -6.93 -29.42 3.77
C GLU A 48 -6.39 -28.12 4.39
N LYS A 49 -5.76 -28.21 5.58
CA LYS A 49 -5.15 -27.04 6.23
C LYS A 49 -3.98 -26.48 5.42
N ASN A 50 -3.13 -27.34 4.86
CA ASN A 50 -2.02 -26.91 4.02
C ASN A 50 -2.51 -26.23 2.74
N GLN A 51 -3.61 -26.71 2.14
CA GLN A 51 -4.24 -26.04 1.00
C GLN A 51 -4.79 -24.65 1.37
N LYS A 52 -5.45 -24.53 2.53
CA LYS A 52 -5.92 -23.23 3.05
C LYS A 52 -4.75 -22.25 3.28
N ILE A 53 -3.66 -22.72 3.89
CA ILE A 53 -2.44 -21.92 4.09
C ILE A 53 -1.87 -21.49 2.74
N GLY A 54 -1.75 -22.42 1.78
CA GLY A 54 -1.28 -22.13 0.43
C GLY A 54 -2.09 -21.02 -0.25
N ASN A 55 -3.42 -21.09 -0.18
CA ASN A 55 -4.31 -20.06 -0.74
C ASN A 55 -4.09 -18.69 -0.09
N ILE A 56 -3.97 -18.63 1.25
CA ILE A 56 -3.71 -17.39 1.99
C ILE A 56 -2.36 -16.79 1.59
N LEU A 57 -1.32 -17.62 1.46
CA LEU A 57 0.01 -17.17 1.06
C LEU A 57 0.01 -16.58 -0.36
N VAL A 58 -0.69 -17.22 -1.31
CA VAL A 58 -0.83 -16.71 -2.68
C VAL A 58 -1.57 -15.38 -2.71
N GLU A 59 -2.67 -15.25 -1.96
CA GLU A 59 -3.43 -13.99 -1.90
C GLU A 59 -2.60 -12.87 -1.28
N ASN A 60 -1.85 -13.16 -0.21
CA ASN A 60 -0.95 -12.20 0.43
C ASN A 60 0.21 -11.79 -0.48
N ALA A 61 0.81 -12.73 -1.21
CA ALA A 61 1.84 -12.44 -2.20
C ALA A 61 1.30 -11.50 -3.30
N ARG A 62 0.10 -11.77 -3.82
CA ARG A 62 -0.57 -10.91 -4.80
C ARG A 62 -0.81 -9.49 -4.26
N LYS A 63 -1.30 -9.36 -3.03
CA LYS A 63 -1.50 -8.06 -2.37
C LYS A 63 -0.18 -7.31 -2.17
N ALA A 64 0.88 -8.01 -1.78
CA ALA A 64 2.21 -7.43 -1.61
C ALA A 64 2.79 -6.93 -2.94
N GLU A 65 2.65 -7.70 -4.02
CA GLU A 65 3.06 -7.28 -5.37
C GLU A 65 2.27 -6.06 -5.86
N GLU A 66 0.96 -6.01 -5.63
CA GLU A 66 0.14 -4.85 -5.99
C GLU A 66 0.58 -3.58 -5.25
N LEU A 67 0.89 -3.71 -3.95
CA LEU A 67 1.44 -2.62 -3.15
C LEU A 67 2.80 -2.16 -3.66
N ASP A 68 3.69 -3.08 -4.01
CA ASP A 68 5.01 -2.77 -4.56
C ASP A 68 4.91 -2.07 -5.92
N LYS A 69 4.05 -2.57 -6.82
CA LYS A 69 3.76 -1.94 -8.11
C LYS A 69 3.26 -0.51 -7.92
N ASN A 70 2.38 -0.27 -6.95
CA ASN A 70 1.89 1.08 -6.68
C ASN A 70 2.98 2.00 -6.11
N LYS A 71 3.80 1.53 -5.17
CA LYS A 71 4.95 2.29 -4.65
C LYS A 71 5.88 2.71 -5.78
N ARG A 72 6.21 1.79 -6.71
CA ARG A 72 7.03 2.11 -7.90
C ARG A 72 6.39 3.19 -8.77
N LYS A 73 5.06 3.17 -8.95
CA LYS A 73 4.35 4.22 -9.71
C LYS A 73 4.43 5.58 -9.02
N VAL A 74 4.24 5.64 -7.70
CA VAL A 74 4.38 6.88 -6.92
C VAL A 74 5.80 7.43 -7.03
N LEU A 75 6.82 6.60 -6.85
CA LEU A 75 8.22 7.03 -6.97
C LEU A 75 8.56 7.52 -8.38
N LYS A 76 8.09 6.81 -9.43
CA LYS A 76 8.25 7.25 -10.81
C LYS A 76 7.61 8.61 -11.04
N PHE A 77 6.38 8.81 -10.57
CA PHE A 77 5.67 10.08 -10.64
C PHE A 77 6.42 11.23 -9.93
N LEU A 78 6.87 11.01 -8.69
CA LEU A 78 7.61 12.02 -7.92
C LEU A 78 8.92 12.43 -8.62
N LYS A 79 9.60 11.47 -9.23
CA LYS A 79 10.79 11.72 -10.06
C LYS A 79 10.47 12.48 -11.34
N GLU A 80 9.36 12.14 -12.01
CA GLU A 80 8.92 12.82 -13.23
C GLU A 80 8.65 14.30 -12.99
N ILE A 81 8.02 14.67 -11.87
CA ILE A 81 7.78 16.08 -11.53
C ILE A 81 9.04 16.79 -11.02
N GLY A 82 10.07 16.04 -10.59
CA GLY A 82 11.32 16.56 -10.03
C GLY A 82 11.28 16.82 -8.52
N PHE A 83 10.38 16.15 -7.80
CA PHE A 83 10.27 16.27 -6.35
C PHE A 83 11.54 15.81 -5.62
N ASP A 84 12.19 14.77 -6.15
CA ASP A 84 13.47 14.22 -5.67
C ASP A 84 14.65 15.18 -5.82
N LEU A 85 14.49 16.26 -6.58
CA LEU A 85 15.52 17.27 -6.81
C LEU A 85 15.49 18.41 -5.78
N VAL A 86 14.48 18.44 -4.90
CA VAL A 86 14.36 19.43 -3.82
C VAL A 86 15.06 18.89 -2.56
N PRO A 87 15.79 19.72 -1.80
CA PRO A 87 16.41 19.27 -0.55
C PRO A 87 15.40 18.65 0.40
N GLN A 88 15.69 17.43 0.87
CA GLN A 88 14.79 16.64 1.69
C GLN A 88 14.35 17.37 2.97
N GLU A 89 15.26 18.08 3.65
CA GLU A 89 14.92 18.85 4.85
C GLU A 89 13.81 19.89 4.58
N ALA A 90 13.84 20.52 3.40
CA ALA A 90 12.87 21.53 3.01
C ALA A 90 11.51 20.89 2.70
N THR A 91 11.48 19.76 1.99
CA THR A 91 10.24 19.02 1.72
C THR A 91 9.63 18.45 2.99
N ASP A 92 10.44 17.85 3.86
CA ASP A 92 9.98 17.23 5.11
C ASP A 92 9.43 18.31 6.06
N SER A 93 10.14 19.44 6.19
CA SER A 93 9.64 20.57 6.99
C SER A 93 8.29 21.09 6.48
N ALA A 94 8.15 21.25 5.16
CA ALA A 94 6.90 21.73 4.56
C ALA A 94 5.76 20.72 4.75
N ILE A 95 5.99 19.44 4.46
CA ILE A 95 5.00 18.37 4.65
C ILE A 95 4.57 18.28 6.12
N ASN A 96 5.51 18.34 7.06
CA ASN A 96 5.19 18.32 8.49
C ASN A 96 4.31 19.52 8.88
N MET A 97 4.62 20.72 8.39
CA MET A 97 3.79 21.89 8.64
C MET A 97 2.39 21.75 8.03
N ILE A 98 2.29 21.28 6.80
CA ILE A 98 1.00 21.01 6.13
C ILE A 98 0.19 19.99 6.93
N ASN A 99 0.81 18.91 7.38
CA ASN A 99 0.14 17.84 8.13
C ASN A 99 -0.19 18.26 9.58
N SER A 100 0.49 19.26 10.15
CA SER A 100 0.24 19.73 11.52
C SER A 100 -1.16 20.29 11.75
N SER A 101 -1.83 20.77 10.69
CA SER A 101 -3.17 21.37 10.80
C SER A 101 -4.04 21.10 9.58
N GLU A 102 -5.30 20.79 9.83
CA GLU A 102 -6.32 20.71 8.77
C GLU A 102 -6.49 22.03 8.02
N HIS A 103 -6.27 23.17 8.70
CA HIS A 103 -6.34 24.49 8.07
C HIS A 103 -5.35 24.62 6.91
N PHE A 104 -4.09 24.26 7.12
CA PHE A 104 -3.07 24.32 6.07
C PHE A 104 -3.37 23.36 4.91
N ARG A 105 -3.88 22.16 5.21
CA ARG A 105 -4.33 21.22 4.18
C ARG A 105 -5.44 21.82 3.32
N LYS A 106 -6.50 22.34 3.94
CA LYS A 106 -7.64 22.95 3.24
C LYS A 106 -7.21 24.16 2.42
N MET A 107 -6.34 25.02 2.97
CA MET A 107 -5.76 26.16 2.26
C MET A 107 -5.02 25.75 0.99
N LEU A 108 -4.38 24.57 0.99
CA LEU A 108 -3.65 24.01 -0.14
C LEU A 108 -4.51 23.06 -1.01
N GLY A 109 -5.82 22.99 -0.77
CA GLY A 109 -6.74 22.14 -1.55
C GLY A 109 -6.59 20.64 -1.30
N LEU A 110 -5.99 20.26 -0.17
CA LEU A 110 -5.76 18.86 0.23
C LEU A 110 -6.91 18.35 1.10
N THR A 111 -7.34 17.11 0.85
CA THR A 111 -8.41 16.44 1.61
C THR A 111 -7.89 15.42 2.61
N GLY A 112 -6.59 15.11 2.57
CA GLY A 112 -5.93 14.19 3.49
C GLY A 112 -4.49 14.59 3.76
N GLU A 113 -3.82 13.84 4.63
CA GLU A 113 -2.40 14.03 4.91
C GLU A 113 -1.52 13.60 3.73
N ILE A 114 -0.33 14.20 3.67
CA ILE A 114 0.72 13.77 2.75
C ILE A 114 1.60 12.76 3.47
N ASN A 115 1.67 11.53 2.95
CA ASN A 115 2.62 10.50 3.32
C ASN A 115 3.18 9.85 2.05
N ILE A 116 4.40 10.27 1.69
CA ILE A 116 5.09 9.81 0.48
C ILE A 116 5.34 8.30 0.51
N THR A 117 5.75 7.76 1.66
CA THR A 117 6.04 6.33 1.85
C THR A 117 4.80 5.45 1.66
N GLU A 118 3.62 5.96 2.04
CA GLU A 118 2.34 5.30 1.87
C GLU A 118 1.65 5.63 0.53
N GLY A 119 2.21 6.53 -0.28
CA GLY A 119 1.60 7.00 -1.53
C GLY A 119 0.36 7.90 -1.33
N LYS A 120 0.17 8.43 -0.12
CA LYS A 120 -0.87 9.41 0.19
C LYS A 120 -0.34 10.79 -0.19
N LEU A 121 -0.89 11.36 -1.26
CA LEU A 121 -0.42 12.62 -1.82
C LEU A 121 -1.38 13.78 -1.50
N GLY A 122 -1.86 13.84 -0.25
CA GLY A 122 -2.76 14.90 0.21
C GLY A 122 -4.25 14.71 -0.15
N ALA A 123 -4.62 13.51 -0.63
CA ALA A 123 -6.02 13.13 -0.85
C ALA A 123 -6.43 12.05 0.15
N TYR A 124 -7.64 12.14 0.69
CA TYR A 124 -8.27 11.01 1.38
C TYR A 124 -8.59 9.92 0.36
N LYS A 125 -8.06 8.71 0.57
CA LYS A 125 -8.28 7.59 -0.35
C LYS A 125 -8.56 6.32 0.43
N GLU A 126 -9.64 5.64 0.06
CA GLU A 126 -9.88 4.25 0.45
C GLU A 126 -9.02 3.29 -0.40
N GLU A 127 -8.82 3.64 -1.68
CA GLU A 127 -7.97 2.88 -2.57
C GLU A 127 -6.49 3.30 -2.46
N LYS A 128 -5.61 2.31 -2.38
CA LYS A 128 -4.16 2.53 -2.31
C LYS A 128 -3.54 2.88 -3.68
N ARG A 129 -4.31 3.07 -4.75
CA ARG A 129 -3.78 3.29 -6.11
C ARG A 129 -3.56 4.78 -6.39
N LEU A 130 -2.49 5.12 -7.12
CA LEU A 130 -2.26 6.48 -7.61
C LEU A 130 -3.17 6.77 -8.81
N THR A 131 -4.10 7.72 -8.64
CA THR A 131 -5.01 8.18 -9.70
C THR A 131 -4.50 9.43 -10.41
N LEU A 132 -5.05 9.77 -11.58
CA LEU A 132 -4.73 11.01 -12.29
C LEU A 132 -5.10 12.26 -11.47
N ASN A 133 -6.19 12.19 -10.70
CA ASN A 133 -6.60 13.31 -9.83
C ASN A 133 -5.59 13.55 -8.70
N ASP A 134 -5.03 12.48 -8.14
CA ASP A 134 -3.98 12.57 -7.13
C ASP A 134 -2.72 13.22 -7.70
N GLN A 135 -2.32 12.81 -8.91
CA GLN A 135 -1.17 13.38 -9.61
C GLN A 135 -1.39 14.87 -9.86
N ARG A 136 -2.56 15.27 -10.36
CA ARG A 136 -2.92 16.68 -10.61
C ARG A 136 -2.89 17.50 -9.32
N THR A 137 -3.49 16.99 -8.25
CA THR A 137 -3.52 17.66 -6.94
C THR A 137 -2.11 17.86 -6.40
N PHE A 138 -1.29 16.82 -6.46
CA PHE A 138 0.09 16.90 -5.97
C PHE A 138 1.00 17.74 -6.87
N ILE A 139 0.79 17.74 -8.19
CA ILE A 139 1.46 18.65 -9.12
C ILE A 139 1.16 20.11 -8.76
N LYS A 140 -0.11 20.46 -8.50
CA LYS A 140 -0.48 21.82 -8.08
C LYS A 140 0.24 22.24 -6.80
N LEU A 141 0.25 21.36 -5.80
CA LEU A 141 0.99 21.60 -4.57
C LEU A 141 2.48 21.81 -4.86
N PHE A 142 3.10 20.92 -5.63
CA PHE A 142 4.55 20.98 -5.90
C PHE A 142 4.93 22.20 -6.74
N ASN A 143 4.13 22.55 -7.74
CA ASN A 143 4.24 23.79 -8.49
C ASN A 143 4.20 25.00 -7.55
N LYS A 144 3.25 25.00 -6.62
CA LYS A 144 3.11 26.06 -5.62
C LYS A 144 4.31 26.11 -4.71
N MET A 145 4.85 24.97 -4.27
CA MET A 145 6.12 24.92 -3.51
C MET A 145 7.26 25.65 -4.24
N LEU A 146 7.40 25.39 -5.54
CA LEU A 146 8.50 25.94 -6.34
C LEU A 146 8.32 27.42 -6.70
N THR A 147 7.10 27.85 -7.01
CA THR A 147 6.86 29.13 -7.69
C THR A 147 5.85 30.05 -7.02
N GLY A 148 5.12 29.56 -6.01
CA GLY A 148 3.94 30.24 -5.45
C GLY A 148 2.69 30.13 -6.33
N ARG A 149 2.78 29.48 -7.50
CA ARG A 149 1.66 29.26 -8.43
C ARG A 149 1.39 27.78 -8.62
N GLU A 150 0.15 27.41 -8.93
CA GLU A 150 -0.27 26.01 -9.05
C GLU A 150 -0.12 25.43 -10.46
N ASP A 151 0.02 26.28 -11.47
CA ASP A 151 -0.01 25.91 -12.89
C ASP A 151 1.38 25.61 -13.49
N LEU A 152 2.45 26.02 -12.82
CA LEU A 152 3.84 25.89 -13.31
C LEU A 152 4.80 25.46 -12.19
N PRO A 153 5.86 24.71 -12.50
CA PRO A 153 6.35 24.42 -13.85
C PRO A 153 5.84 23.10 -14.44
N ASN A 154 5.21 22.20 -13.67
CA ASN A 154 4.76 20.91 -14.18
C ASN A 154 3.30 20.97 -14.63
N ALA A 155 2.99 20.42 -15.80
CA ALA A 155 1.61 20.22 -16.25
C ALA A 155 1.45 18.86 -16.93
N ILE A 156 0.24 18.31 -16.89
CA ILE A 156 -0.12 17.10 -17.62
C ILE A 156 -0.71 17.52 -18.96
N ASP A 157 -0.12 17.06 -20.07
CA ASP A 157 -0.60 17.36 -21.41
C ASP A 157 -1.84 16.52 -21.80
N SER A 158 -2.34 16.73 -23.02
CA SER A 158 -3.50 16.00 -23.55
C SER A 158 -3.27 14.49 -23.70
N ASN A 159 -2.00 14.04 -23.76
CA ASN A 159 -1.62 12.64 -23.86
C ASN A 159 -1.45 11.98 -22.47
N GLY A 160 -1.63 12.75 -21.39
CA GLY A 160 -1.42 12.28 -20.03
C GLY A 160 0.05 12.29 -19.60
N GLU A 161 0.94 12.92 -20.36
CA GLU A 161 2.36 13.01 -20.04
C GLU A 161 2.66 14.26 -19.20
N ILE A 162 3.54 14.10 -18.22
CA ILE A 162 4.01 15.22 -17.40
C ILE A 162 5.10 15.96 -18.16
N ARG A 163 4.87 17.24 -18.43
CA ARG A 163 5.84 18.15 -19.03
C ARG A 163 6.23 19.25 -18.05
N PHE A 164 7.46 19.72 -18.18
CA PHE A 164 8.02 20.80 -17.38
C PHE A 164 8.20 22.03 -18.28
N PHE A 165 7.77 23.18 -17.80
CA PHE A 165 7.75 24.43 -18.56
C PHE A 165 8.50 25.52 -17.80
N SER A 166 9.15 26.42 -18.55
CA SER A 166 9.93 27.49 -17.95
C SER A 166 9.07 28.71 -17.60
N SER A 167 7.96 28.89 -18.33
CA SER A 167 7.03 30.02 -18.22
C SER A 167 5.61 29.64 -18.68
N ALA A 168 4.64 30.53 -18.42
CA ALA A 168 3.26 30.36 -18.91
C ALA A 168 3.18 30.47 -20.45
N ALA A 169 3.97 31.37 -21.04
CA ALA A 169 4.04 31.51 -22.49
C ALA A 169 4.56 30.23 -23.18
N ASP A 170 5.48 29.51 -22.53
CA ASP A 170 5.96 28.22 -23.02
C ASP A 170 4.88 27.14 -22.91
N LEU A 171 4.11 27.14 -21.81
CA LEU A 171 2.97 26.25 -21.63
C LEU A 171 1.92 26.47 -22.73
N ASP A 172 1.55 27.73 -23.00
CA ASP A 172 0.58 28.10 -24.03
C ASP A 172 1.04 27.67 -25.44
N LYS A 173 2.35 27.71 -25.69
CA LYS A 173 2.97 27.28 -26.96
C LYS A 173 3.31 25.79 -27.00
N GLY A 174 3.11 25.05 -25.91
CA GLY A 174 3.50 23.64 -25.79
C GLY A 174 5.02 23.39 -25.82
N LEU A 175 5.83 24.41 -25.54
CA LEU A 175 7.29 24.36 -25.60
C LEU A 175 7.86 23.88 -24.26
N ALA A 176 8.09 22.57 -24.15
CA ALA A 176 8.70 22.00 -22.95
C ALA A 176 10.11 22.57 -22.70
N PHE A 177 10.46 22.75 -21.43
CA PHE A 177 11.78 23.18 -21.02
C PHE A 177 12.85 22.18 -21.48
N SER A 178 13.83 22.67 -22.22
CA SER A 178 14.91 21.87 -22.81
C SER A 178 16.20 21.82 -21.96
N GLY A 179 16.28 22.60 -20.89
CA GLY A 179 17.44 22.61 -19.99
C GLY A 179 17.39 21.54 -18.91
N GLU A 180 18.43 21.48 -18.08
CA GLU A 180 18.46 20.57 -16.94
C GLU A 180 17.44 20.98 -15.86
N LYS A 181 16.42 20.14 -15.64
CA LYS A 181 15.36 20.38 -14.63
C LYS A 181 15.93 20.70 -13.25
N LYS A 182 17.02 20.02 -12.84
CA LYS A 182 17.72 20.26 -11.58
C LYS A 182 18.18 21.70 -11.42
N ASN A 183 18.80 22.27 -12.45
CA ASN A 183 19.31 23.64 -12.40
C ASN A 183 18.16 24.65 -12.32
N ARG A 184 17.06 24.38 -13.03
CA ARG A 184 15.87 25.24 -12.96
C ARG A 184 15.19 25.18 -11.59
N ILE A 185 15.04 23.99 -10.99
CA ILE A 185 14.48 23.85 -9.64
C ILE A 185 15.38 24.55 -8.61
N ALA A 186 16.70 24.36 -8.69
CA ALA A 186 17.64 25.06 -7.82
C ALA A 186 17.54 26.58 -7.95
N PHE A 187 17.42 27.11 -9.18
CA PHE A 187 17.20 28.52 -9.43
C PHE A 187 15.89 29.03 -8.80
N LEU A 188 14.78 28.29 -8.94
CA LEU A 188 13.47 28.68 -8.38
C LEU A 188 13.49 28.73 -6.85
N LEU A 189 14.23 27.81 -6.22
CA LEU A 189 14.32 27.72 -4.75
C LEU A 189 15.33 28.71 -4.15
N GLY A 190 16.35 29.10 -4.92
CA GLY A 190 17.42 29.98 -4.50
C GLY A 190 18.31 29.37 -3.41
N SER A 191 19.03 30.21 -2.67
CA SER A 191 19.96 29.80 -1.63
C SER A 191 19.30 29.32 -0.33
N ASN A 192 18.01 29.64 -0.11
CA ASN A 192 17.23 29.16 1.03
C ASN A 192 15.95 28.43 0.59
N PRO A 193 16.06 27.16 0.17
CA PRO A 193 14.92 26.38 -0.32
C PRO A 193 13.76 26.26 0.68
N LYS A 194 14.05 26.03 1.96
CA LYS A 194 13.03 25.91 3.02
C LYS A 194 12.23 27.21 3.17
N GLY A 195 12.93 28.34 3.31
CA GLY A 195 12.27 29.64 3.43
C GLY A 195 11.44 30.00 2.18
N THR A 196 11.95 29.71 0.99
CA THR A 196 11.23 29.91 -0.27
C THR A 196 9.96 29.08 -0.34
N ILE A 197 10.04 27.78 -0.04
CA ILE A 197 8.88 26.88 -0.05
C ILE A 197 7.82 27.34 0.96
N PHE A 198 8.22 27.66 2.19
CA PHE A 198 7.28 28.10 3.23
C PHE A 198 6.55 29.38 2.82
N ARG A 199 7.29 30.35 2.26
CA ARG A 199 6.70 31.59 1.73
C ARG A 199 5.72 31.30 0.59
N ASN A 200 6.14 30.50 -0.38
CA ASN A 200 5.34 30.20 -1.57
C ASN A 200 4.05 29.45 -1.22
N LEU A 201 4.10 28.59 -0.21
CA LEU A 201 2.95 27.86 0.30
C LEU A 201 2.09 28.67 1.30
N GLY A 202 2.53 29.85 1.74
CA GLY A 202 1.84 30.62 2.78
C GLY A 202 1.88 29.95 4.17
N LEU A 203 2.96 29.24 4.48
CA LEU A 203 3.18 28.51 5.75
C LEU A 203 3.96 29.32 6.79
N LEU A 204 4.40 30.52 6.46
CA LEU A 204 5.01 31.43 7.44
C LEU A 204 3.89 32.06 8.27
N ASN A 205 4.01 31.96 9.60
CA ASN A 205 3.03 32.40 10.59
C ASN A 205 2.32 33.71 10.21
N LYS A 206 0.99 33.71 10.31
CA LYS A 206 0.25 34.87 10.81
C LYS A 206 0.31 34.85 12.34
#